data_AF-A0A3C0TSC9-F1
#
_entry.id   AF-A0A3C0TSC9-F1
#
_cell.length_a   1.000
_cell.length_b   1.000
_cell.length_c   1.000
_cell.angle_alpha   90.00
_cell.angle_beta   90.00
_cell.angle_gamma   90.00
#
_symmetry.space_group_name_H-M   'P 1'
#
loop_
_entity.id
_entity.type
_entity.pdbx_description
1 polymer ?
#
loop_
_entity_poly.entity_id
_entity_poly.type
_entity_poly.pdbx_seq_one_letter_code
_entity_poly.pdbx_strand_id
1 'polypeptide(L)' 'QGTEALNPENLVNRAVSAIKSRGFNLGVLCDVALDPYTDHGHDGVMEGDEIVNDATLEILVKQAIVQAEAGCDIIAPSD' A
#
# COMPACT_ATOMS: atom_id res chain seq x y z
N GLN A 1 -1.47 -12.44 -4.86
CA GLN A 1 -0.80 -11.45 -5.75
C GLN A 1 -0.91 -10.00 -5.27
N GLY A 2 -1.84 -9.62 -4.37
CA GLY A 2 -1.79 -8.26 -3.78
C GLY A 2 -2.28 -7.13 -4.68
N THR A 3 -2.97 -7.41 -5.79
CA THR A 3 -3.26 -6.39 -6.82
C THR A 3 -4.15 -5.24 -6.35
N GLU A 4 -4.96 -5.42 -5.30
CA GLU A 4 -5.77 -4.34 -4.72
C GLU A 4 -4.90 -3.25 -4.05
N ALA A 5 -3.65 -3.56 -3.67
CA ALA A 5 -2.68 -2.57 -3.24
C ALA A 5 -2.35 -1.53 -4.32
N LEU A 6 -2.57 -1.88 -5.59
CA LEU A 6 -2.34 -1.02 -6.75
C LEU A 6 -3.57 -0.18 -7.14
N ASN A 7 -4.72 -0.43 -6.52
CA ASN A 7 -5.95 0.29 -6.85
C ASN A 7 -5.93 1.68 -6.18
N PRO A 8 -5.94 2.79 -6.95
CA PRO A 8 -6.00 4.13 -6.37
C PRO A 8 -7.30 4.39 -5.58
N GLU A 9 -8.35 3.61 -5.82
CA GLU A 9 -9.64 3.67 -5.12
C GLU A 9 -9.80 2.59 -4.03
N ASN A 10 -8.71 1.97 -3.58
CA ASN A 10 -8.77 1.03 -2.46
C ASN A 10 -9.18 1.74 -1.15
N LEU A 11 -9.49 0.94 -0.13
CA LEU A 11 -9.98 1.45 1.15
C LEU A 11 -9.02 2.46 1.80
N VAL A 12 -7.71 2.16 1.81
CA VAL A 12 -6.68 2.99 2.44
C VAL A 12 -6.59 4.33 1.71
N ASN A 13 -6.45 4.32 0.39
CA ASN A 13 -6.29 5.52 -0.42
C ASN A 13 -7.53 6.42 -0.32
N ARG A 14 -8.73 5.85 -0.40
CA ARG A 14 -9.98 6.60 -0.19
C ARG A 14 -10.06 7.22 1.21
N ALA A 15 -9.60 6.51 2.24
CA ALA A 15 -9.57 7.03 3.60
C ALA A 15 -8.57 8.20 3.73
N VAL A 16 -7.37 8.07 3.16
CA VAL A 16 -6.35 9.13 3.11
C VAL A 16 -6.92 10.36 2.42
N SER A 17 -7.44 10.24 1.20
CA SER A 17 -8.02 11.36 0.48
C SER A 17 -9.17 12.02 1.24
N ALA A 18 -10.04 11.23 1.88
CA ALA A 18 -11.11 11.75 2.72
C ALA A 18 -10.59 12.54 3.93
N ILE A 19 -9.54 12.05 4.61
CA ILE A 19 -8.91 12.77 5.73
C ILE A 19 -8.27 14.08 5.24
N LYS A 20 -7.46 14.02 4.18
CA LYS A 20 -6.75 15.20 3.65
C LYS A 20 -7.71 16.27 3.13
N SER A 21 -8.85 15.87 2.55
CA SER A 21 -9.88 16.79 2.07
C SER A 21 -10.50 17.67 3.16
N ARG A 22 -10.37 17.30 4.45
CA ARG A 22 -10.87 18.10 5.58
C ARG A 22 -10.01 19.32 5.90
N GLY A 23 -8.80 19.43 5.32
CA GLY A 23 -7.92 20.58 5.52
C GLY A 23 -7.36 20.69 6.94
N PHE A 24 -7.25 19.58 7.66
CA PHE A 24 -6.61 19.56 8.99
C PHE A 24 -5.09 19.73 8.87
N ASN A 25 -4.48 20.35 9.88
CA ASN A 25 -3.03 20.30 10.06
C ASN A 25 -2.64 18.96 10.70
N LEU A 26 -2.80 17.88 9.93
CA LEU A 26 -2.54 16.50 10.34
C LEU A 26 -1.69 15.81 9.27
N GLY A 27 -0.59 15.19 9.69
CA GLY A 27 0.21 14.31 8.85
C GLY A 27 -0.37 12.90 8.82
N VAL A 28 -0.33 12.27 7.65
CA VAL A 28 -0.76 10.90 7.41
C VAL A 28 0.44 10.08 6.97
N LEU A 29 0.70 9.00 7.72
CA LEU A 29 1.70 7.99 7.42
C LEU A 29 0.99 6.73 6.94
N CYS A 30 1.36 6.22 5.78
CA CYS A 30 0.77 5.03 5.18
C CYS A 30 1.75 3.88 5.25
N ASP A 31 1.24 2.76 5.73
CA ASP A 31 1.91 1.48 5.70
C ASP A 31 1.94 0.89 4.28
N VAL A 32 3.06 0.31 3.90
CA VAL A 32 3.27 -0.36 2.60
C VAL A 32 3.73 -1.79 2.85
N ALA A 33 2.77 -2.70 2.76
CA ALA A 33 2.93 -4.15 2.81
C ALA A 33 1.77 -4.81 2.04
N LEU A 34 1.92 -6.09 1.70
CA LEU A 34 0.88 -6.87 0.98
C LEU A 34 0.05 -7.79 1.87
N ASP A 35 0.30 -7.87 3.18
CA ASP A 35 -0.42 -8.76 4.10
C ASP A 35 -1.95 -8.60 4.05
N PRO A 36 -2.58 -7.40 4.05
CA PRO A 36 -4.03 -7.29 3.96
C PRO A 36 -4.55 -7.43 2.52
N TYR A 37 -3.67 -7.46 1.52
CA TYR A 37 -4.02 -7.50 0.10
C TYR A 37 -3.84 -8.88 -0.52
N THR A 38 -3.27 -9.83 0.20
CA THR A 38 -3.07 -11.21 -0.24
C THR A 38 -4.01 -12.16 0.49
N ASP A 39 -4.37 -13.25 -0.17
CA ASP A 39 -5.19 -14.34 0.38
C ASP A 39 -4.41 -15.23 1.35
N HIS A 40 -3.09 -15.28 1.20
CA HIS A 40 -2.17 -16.00 2.09
C HIS A 40 -1.70 -15.15 3.29
N GLY A 41 -1.88 -13.83 3.27
CA GLY A 41 -1.57 -12.95 4.40
C GLY A 41 -0.08 -12.73 4.65
N HIS A 42 0.76 -12.88 3.63
CA HIS A 42 2.19 -12.53 3.70
C HIS A 42 2.42 -11.18 3.04
N ASP A 43 3.51 -10.53 3.43
CA ASP A 43 3.89 -9.20 2.98
C ASP A 43 4.35 -9.13 1.52
N GLY A 44 4.55 -10.28 0.88
CA GLY A 44 5.08 -10.38 -0.48
C GLY A 44 4.37 -11.34 -1.42
N VAL A 45 4.83 -11.37 -2.67
CA VAL A 45 4.34 -12.26 -3.73
C VAL A 45 4.86 -13.68 -3.52
N MET A 46 3.99 -14.68 -3.57
CA MET A 46 4.40 -16.09 -3.52
C MET A 46 4.69 -16.66 -4.91
N GLU A 47 5.79 -17.42 -5.04
CA GLU A 47 6.01 -18.41 -6.10
C GLU A 47 6.24 -19.79 -5.46
N GLY A 48 5.26 -20.68 -5.57
CA GLY A 48 5.26 -21.93 -4.81
C GLY A 48 5.19 -21.65 -3.31
N ASP A 49 6.22 -22.06 -2.58
CA ASP A 49 6.33 -21.91 -1.12
C ASP A 49 7.27 -20.77 -0.70
N GLU A 50 7.77 -19.96 -1.65
CA GLU A 50 8.73 -18.88 -1.39
C GLU A 50 8.09 -17.49 -1.58
N ILE A 51 8.48 -16.54 -0.71
CA ILE A 51 8.19 -15.11 -0.89
C ILE A 51 9.26 -14.50 -1.80
N VAL A 52 8.85 -14.02 -2.97
CA VAL A 52 9.74 -13.49 -3.99
C VAL A 52 9.98 -12.00 -3.76
N ASN A 53 11.19 -11.67 -3.30
CA ASN A 53 11.59 -10.30 -2.94
C ASN A 53 11.40 -9.29 -4.08
N ASP A 54 12.01 -9.52 -5.25
CA ASP A 54 12.04 -8.50 -6.31
C ASP A 54 10.65 -8.25 -6.91
N ALA A 55 9.86 -9.33 -7.08
CA ALA A 55 8.47 -9.22 -7.51
C ALA A 55 7.60 -8.49 -6.46
N THR A 56 7.91 -8.64 -5.17
CA THR A 56 7.24 -7.90 -4.09
C THR A 56 7.57 -6.42 -4.16
N LEU A 57 8.86 -6.07 -4.27
CA LEU A 57 9.31 -4.68 -4.38
C LEU A 57 8.66 -3.94 -5.56
N GLU A 58 8.47 -4.60 -6.71
CA GLU A 58 7.77 -4.00 -7.85
C GLU A 58 6.32 -3.58 -7.55
N ILE A 59 5.62 -4.34 -6.69
CA ILE A 59 4.26 -4.02 -6.26
C ILE A 59 4.28 -2.93 -5.20
N LEU A 60 5.17 -3.04 -4.19
CA LEU A 60 5.28 -2.07 -3.10
C LEU A 60 5.63 -0.66 -3.60
N VAL A 61 6.49 -0.56 -4.61
CA VAL A 61 6.80 0.74 -5.27
C VAL A 61 5.55 1.36 -5.87
N LYS A 62 4.70 0.57 -6.54
CA LYS A 62 3.46 1.07 -7.15
C LYS A 62 2.41 1.41 -6.08
N GLN A 63 2.31 0.62 -5.01
CA GLN A 63 1.46 0.90 -3.85
C GLN A 63 1.84 2.23 -3.20
N ALA A 64 3.14 2.46 -2.98
CA ALA A 64 3.65 3.73 -2.44
C ALA A 64 3.27 4.92 -3.32
N ILE A 65 3.34 4.77 -4.65
CA ILE A 65 2.93 5.82 -5.60
C ILE A 65 1.44 6.13 -5.46
N VAL A 66 0.55 5.14 -5.48
CA VAL A 66 -0.90 5.41 -5.39
C VAL A 66 -1.32 5.96 -4.02
N GLN A 67 -0.62 5.58 -2.94
CA GLN A 67 -0.82 6.18 -1.62
C GLN A 67 -0.35 7.64 -1.56
N ALA A 68 0.79 7.96 -2.17
CA ALA A 68 1.28 9.32 -2.27
C ALA A 68 0.31 10.20 -3.10
N GLU A 69 -0.20 9.68 -4.22
CA GLU A 69 -1.22 10.34 -5.05
C GLU A 69 -2.53 10.60 -4.29
N ALA A 70 -2.91 9.69 -3.38
CA ALA A 70 -4.08 9.86 -2.51
C ALA A 70 -3.91 10.96 -1.46
N GLY A 71 -2.69 11.46 -1.25
CA GLY A 71 -2.34 12.55 -0.34
C GLY A 71 -1.61 12.13 0.91
N CYS A 72 -1.03 10.92 0.94
CA CYS A 72 -0.21 10.47 2.06
C CYS A 72 1.08 11.31 2.18
N ASP A 73 1.47 11.67 3.40
CA ASP A 73 2.63 12.54 3.64
C ASP A 73 3.93 11.75 3.82
N ILE A 74 3.84 10.56 4.42
CA ILE A 74 4.97 9.66 4.66
C ILE A 74 4.60 8.24 4.25
N ILE A 75 5.49 7.59 3.52
CA ILE A 75 5.41 6.16 3.21
C ILE A 75 6.29 5.39 4.19
N ALA A 76 5.76 4.35 4.81
CA ALA A 76 6.46 3.49 5.77
C ALA A 76 6.33 2.02 5.35
N PRO A 77 7.27 1.51 4.55
CA PRO A 77 7.31 0.09 4.21
C PRO A 77 7.55 -0.76 5.44
N SER A 78 6.75 -1.82 5.61
CA SER A 78 6.85 -2.76 6.72
C SER A 78 6.92 -4.22 6.27
N ASP A 79 7.14 -4.43 4.97
CA ASP A 79 7.28 -5.72 4.31
C ASP A 79 8.41 -6.63 4.84
#